data_AF-Q1UZ19-F1
#
_entry.id   AF-Q1UZ19-F1
#
_cell.length_a   1.000
_cell.length_b   1.000
_cell.length_c   1.000
_cell.angle_alpha   90.00
_cell.angle_beta   90.00
_cell.angle_gamma   90.00
#
_symmetry.space_group_name_H-M   'P 1'
#
loop_
_entity.id
_entity.type
_entity.pdbx_description
1 polymer ?
#
loop_
_entity_poly.entity_id
_entity_poly.type
_entity_poly.pdbx_seq_one_letter_code
_entity_poly.pdbx_strand_id
1 'polypeptide(L)'
;MKSLLKVFLLFILLSGNAFAKVKSKDINFPGKYYTKEIKTCSAIPKDKSFSNKSTIDTVNSVVGFDWSAYHEKYSNSILVEHAAITKPIKVMIAGTHMAIGDKNQTNINIAKGLLLEIAKANTLYNSISYEELKKKGKCWKDNNPKAPCWYHEYEFAGQWFGNYMISAVMLKSELNKEEFKIVNNYIKKMYKKFLKPIQFKKNDKGFYAMANGGLSTLVYASWTEDKKLAAKEINHTLKQIDKLFYDDGYINDNSFRGLRGQWYHSYGVDIALGYIYIAELWGANVPKNIHEKLFNSVKVVNLAITDPEKFLERKNPNGLARNRITDPKKATPHTHQMAIAIDTLMEIVTGIKLEHDPIYLRKRKMHTPDGIDDLIGFNPNCIIR
;
A
#
# COMPACT_ATOMS: atom_id res chain seq x y z
N MET A 1 -1.40 10.05 52.43
CA MET A 1 -2.07 10.55 51.20
C MET A 1 -1.13 10.94 50.06
N LYS A 2 -0.04 11.70 50.29
CA LYS A 2 0.91 12.09 49.22
C LYS A 2 1.72 10.93 48.59
N SER A 3 1.98 9.83 49.30
CA SER A 3 2.68 8.66 48.73
C SER A 3 1.77 7.77 47.86
N LEU A 4 0.52 7.56 48.28
CA LEU A 4 -0.50 6.83 47.51
C LEU A 4 -0.81 7.53 46.18
N LEU A 5 -0.87 8.86 46.15
CA LEU A 5 -1.06 9.62 44.91
C LEU A 5 0.12 9.47 43.93
N LYS A 6 1.35 9.37 44.44
CA LYS A 6 2.55 9.13 43.61
C LYS A 6 2.57 7.72 43.01
N VAL A 7 2.15 6.71 43.77
CA VAL A 7 2.04 5.31 43.29
C VAL A 7 0.93 5.19 42.24
N PHE A 8 -0.20 5.87 42.44
CA PHE A 8 -1.29 5.89 41.47
C PHE A 8 -0.92 6.65 40.18
N LEU A 9 -0.19 7.77 40.28
CA LEU A 9 0.36 8.46 39.11
C LEU A 9 1.39 7.59 38.36
N LEU A 10 2.24 6.84 39.07
CA LEU A 10 3.20 5.94 38.45
C LEU A 10 2.50 4.78 37.72
N PHE A 11 1.43 4.23 38.31
CA PHE A 11 0.61 3.19 37.68
C PHE A 11 -0.12 3.73 36.44
N ILE A 12 -0.64 4.96 36.46
CA ILE A 12 -1.26 5.60 35.29
C ILE A 12 -0.23 5.93 34.20
N LEU A 13 1.01 6.29 34.59
CA LEU A 13 2.12 6.50 33.65
C LEU A 13 2.67 5.19 33.07
N LEU A 14 2.53 4.07 33.78
CA LEU A 14 2.91 2.72 33.35
C LEU A 14 1.77 1.94 32.66
N SER A 15 0.51 2.36 32.82
CA SER A 15 -0.67 1.76 32.17
C SER A 15 -1.00 2.39 30.82
N GLY A 16 -0.29 3.44 30.41
CA GLY A 16 -0.23 3.79 29.00
C GLY A 16 0.50 2.65 28.29
N ASN A 17 -0.12 2.02 27.29
CA ASN A 17 0.51 1.03 26.41
C ASN A 17 1.78 1.61 25.79
N ALA A 18 2.88 1.60 26.54
CA ALA A 18 4.18 2.08 26.12
C ALA A 18 4.75 0.98 25.25
N PHE A 19 4.43 1.04 23.96
CA PHE A 19 4.99 0.18 22.94
C PHE A 19 6.51 0.12 23.10
N ALA A 20 7.05 -1.10 23.21
CA ALA A 20 8.47 -1.29 23.05
C ALA A 20 8.85 -0.77 21.65
N LYS A 21 9.54 0.37 21.63
CA LYS A 21 9.85 1.07 20.39
C LYS A 21 10.81 0.22 19.56
N VAL A 22 10.46 -0.06 18.30
CA VAL A 22 11.35 -0.73 17.33
C VAL A 22 12.63 0.10 17.20
N LYS A 23 13.79 -0.50 17.44
CA LYS A 23 15.08 0.21 17.38
C LYS A 23 15.71 -0.02 16.02
N SER A 24 16.45 0.98 15.52
CA SER A 24 17.14 0.87 14.24
C SER A 24 18.15 -0.28 14.17
N LYS A 25 18.70 -0.69 15.32
CA LYS A 25 19.63 -1.83 15.41
C LYS A 25 18.95 -3.19 15.16
N ASP A 26 17.64 -3.26 15.38
CA ASP A 26 16.85 -4.49 15.19
C ASP A 26 16.43 -4.64 13.71
N ILE A 27 16.53 -3.56 12.92
CA ILE A 27 16.16 -3.56 11.51
C ILE A 27 17.20 -4.29 10.66
N ASN A 28 16.73 -5.24 9.86
CA ASN A 28 17.49 -5.94 8.85
C ASN A 28 16.77 -5.84 7.50
N PHE A 29 17.37 -5.15 6.53
CA PHE A 29 16.80 -5.07 5.20
C PHE A 29 16.98 -6.42 4.49
N PRO A 30 15.90 -7.04 3.99
CA PRO A 30 16.01 -8.32 3.30
C PRO A 30 16.57 -8.16 1.88
N GLY A 31 16.68 -6.94 1.37
CA GLY A 31 17.28 -6.63 0.07
C GLY A 31 16.29 -6.66 -1.10
N LYS A 32 15.24 -7.50 -1.06
CA LYS A 32 14.21 -7.59 -2.12
C LYS A 32 12.81 -7.17 -1.63
N TYR A 33 12.76 -6.15 -0.77
CA TYR A 33 11.56 -5.55 -0.17
C TYR A 33 10.76 -6.49 0.75
N TYR A 34 10.04 -7.47 0.19
CA TYR A 34 9.13 -8.36 0.92
C TYR A 34 9.69 -9.78 1.10
N THR A 35 10.91 -10.03 0.63
CA THR A 35 11.63 -11.30 0.78
C THR A 35 13.15 -11.08 0.77
N LYS A 36 13.90 -12.07 1.29
CA LYS A 36 15.37 -12.13 1.20
C LYS A 36 15.85 -12.55 -0.19
N GLU A 37 15.11 -13.47 -0.80
CA GLU A 37 15.37 -14.01 -2.14
C GLU A 37 14.06 -14.05 -2.90
N ILE A 38 14.06 -13.54 -4.13
CA ILE A 38 12.94 -13.70 -5.05
C ILE A 38 13.10 -15.06 -5.72
N LYS A 39 12.07 -15.91 -5.60
CA LYS A 39 11.98 -17.21 -6.27
C LYS A 39 10.98 -17.14 -7.42
N THR A 40 11.02 -18.12 -8.32
CA THR A 40 9.96 -18.31 -9.32
C THR A 40 8.60 -18.42 -8.61
N CYS A 41 7.60 -17.68 -9.08
CA CYS A 41 6.27 -17.64 -8.47
C CYS A 41 5.19 -17.92 -9.51
N SER A 42 4.52 -19.06 -9.39
CA SER A 42 3.44 -19.48 -10.30
C SER A 42 2.17 -18.62 -10.21
N ALA A 43 2.03 -17.81 -9.15
CA ALA A 43 0.93 -16.86 -9.02
C ALA A 43 1.11 -15.61 -9.89
N ILE A 44 2.32 -15.36 -10.42
CA ILE A 44 2.56 -14.33 -11.42
C ILE A 44 2.37 -14.95 -12.81
N PRO A 45 1.43 -14.45 -13.63
CA PRO A 45 1.18 -15.00 -14.95
C PRO A 45 2.42 -14.95 -15.87
N LYS A 46 2.67 -16.05 -16.61
CA LYS A 46 3.83 -16.18 -17.51
C LYS A 46 3.91 -15.09 -18.59
N ASP A 47 2.76 -14.55 -19.00
CA ASP A 47 2.67 -13.47 -19.98
C ASP A 47 3.29 -12.16 -19.46
N LYS A 48 3.52 -12.00 -18.15
CA LYS A 48 4.23 -10.84 -17.57
C LYS A 48 5.75 -10.91 -17.67
N SER A 49 6.31 -11.98 -18.21
CA SER A 49 7.74 -12.07 -18.51
C SER A 49 8.16 -10.99 -19.51
N PHE A 50 9.36 -10.42 -19.32
CA PHE A 50 9.99 -9.52 -20.29
C PHE A 50 10.45 -10.22 -21.58
N SER A 51 10.33 -11.55 -21.66
CA SER A 51 10.45 -12.25 -22.95
C SER A 51 9.28 -11.94 -23.89
N ASN A 52 8.17 -11.40 -23.38
CA ASN A 52 7.03 -10.99 -24.18
C ASN A 52 7.13 -9.51 -24.56
N LYS A 53 7.11 -9.23 -25.87
CA LYS A 53 7.18 -7.85 -26.39
C LYS A 53 6.06 -6.96 -25.83
N SER A 54 4.84 -7.46 -25.71
CA SER A 54 3.70 -6.70 -25.16
C SER A 54 3.93 -6.22 -23.72
N THR A 55 4.67 -7.00 -22.92
CA THR A 55 5.08 -6.61 -21.55
C THR A 55 6.04 -5.44 -21.59
N ILE A 56 7.07 -5.52 -22.43
CA ILE A 56 8.04 -4.43 -22.62
C ILE A 56 7.32 -3.17 -23.13
N ASP A 57 6.48 -3.30 -24.16
CA ASP A 57 5.72 -2.19 -24.74
C ASP A 57 4.77 -1.54 -23.72
N THR A 58 4.16 -2.34 -22.84
CA THR A 58 3.30 -1.83 -21.75
C THR A 58 4.10 -1.02 -20.72
N VAL A 59 5.32 -1.41 -20.38
CA VAL A 59 6.15 -0.61 -19.47
C VAL A 59 6.67 0.64 -20.19
N ASN A 60 7.09 0.51 -21.45
CA ASN A 60 7.56 1.64 -22.26
C ASN A 60 6.51 2.74 -22.45
N SER A 61 5.22 2.40 -22.44
CA SER A 61 4.15 3.39 -22.61
C SER A 61 4.10 4.46 -21.51
N VAL A 62 4.76 4.24 -20.36
CA VAL A 62 4.83 5.21 -19.27
C VAL A 62 6.12 6.05 -19.27
N VAL A 63 7.10 5.71 -20.10
CA VAL A 63 8.37 6.45 -20.17
C VAL A 63 8.12 7.86 -20.68
N GLY A 64 8.44 8.88 -19.87
CA GLY A 64 8.18 10.28 -20.19
C GLY A 64 6.70 10.69 -20.21
N PHE A 65 5.80 9.83 -19.71
CA PHE A 65 4.36 10.09 -19.77
C PHE A 65 3.95 11.31 -18.94
N ASP A 66 3.15 12.19 -19.53
CA ASP A 66 2.61 13.39 -18.88
C ASP A 66 1.32 13.06 -18.12
N TRP A 67 1.48 12.58 -16.89
CA TRP A 67 0.34 12.29 -16.01
C TRP A 67 -0.48 13.53 -15.66
N SER A 68 0.14 14.70 -15.53
CA SER A 68 -0.57 15.93 -15.18
C SER A 68 -1.59 16.29 -16.27
N ALA A 69 -1.14 16.36 -17.52
CA ALA A 69 -2.01 16.69 -18.65
C ALA A 69 -3.06 15.60 -18.90
N TYR A 70 -2.69 14.33 -18.76
CA TYR A 70 -3.62 13.22 -18.92
C TYR A 70 -4.72 13.23 -17.85
N HIS A 71 -4.34 13.39 -16.58
CA HIS A 71 -5.28 13.46 -15.48
C HIS A 71 -6.24 14.65 -15.64
N GLU A 72 -5.74 15.83 -15.99
CA GLU A 72 -6.58 17.01 -16.22
C GLU A 72 -7.62 16.79 -17.33
N LYS A 73 -7.24 16.06 -18.39
CA LYS A 73 -8.13 15.80 -19.53
C LYS A 73 -9.17 14.72 -19.28
N TYR A 74 -8.83 13.66 -18.54
CA TYR A 74 -9.64 12.44 -18.47
C TYR A 74 -10.20 12.12 -17.08
N SER A 75 -9.78 12.84 -16.03
CA SER A 75 -10.18 12.56 -14.65
C SER A 75 -10.93 13.72 -14.01
N ASN A 76 -11.70 13.41 -12.96
CA ASN A 76 -12.45 14.36 -12.15
C ASN A 76 -12.60 13.84 -10.71
N SER A 77 -13.52 14.42 -9.95
CA SER A 77 -13.73 14.08 -8.53
C SER A 77 -14.39 12.72 -8.31
N ILE A 78 -15.11 12.18 -9.29
CA ILE A 78 -15.77 10.86 -9.19
C ILE A 78 -15.01 9.75 -9.94
N LEU A 79 -14.44 10.06 -11.09
CA LEU A 79 -13.74 9.12 -11.96
C LEU A 79 -12.27 9.53 -12.08
N VAL A 80 -11.37 8.58 -11.82
CA VAL A 80 -9.94 8.75 -12.05
C VAL A 80 -9.50 7.74 -13.09
N GLU A 81 -9.08 8.22 -14.25
CA GLU A 81 -8.53 7.36 -15.31
C GLU A 81 -7.05 7.11 -15.01
N HIS A 82 -6.77 6.20 -14.07
CA HIS A 82 -5.42 5.91 -13.59
C HIS A 82 -4.76 4.72 -14.30
N ALA A 83 -5.46 4.03 -15.22
CA ALA A 83 -4.95 2.83 -15.88
C ALA A 83 -3.66 3.10 -16.66
N ALA A 84 -3.54 4.31 -17.22
CA ALA A 84 -2.38 4.76 -18.00
C ALA A 84 -1.05 4.69 -17.22
N ILE A 85 -1.08 4.77 -15.89
CA ILE A 85 0.12 4.69 -15.04
C ILE A 85 0.13 3.44 -14.15
N THR A 86 -1.03 2.99 -13.68
CA THR A 86 -1.13 1.84 -12.77
C THR A 86 -0.90 0.50 -13.48
N LYS A 87 -1.34 0.33 -14.73
CA LYS A 87 -1.08 -0.91 -15.49
C LYS A 87 0.42 -1.08 -15.80
N PRO A 88 1.14 -0.09 -16.37
CA PRO A 88 2.58 -0.21 -16.61
C PRO A 88 3.39 -0.57 -15.36
N ILE A 89 3.09 0.04 -14.21
CA ILE A 89 3.90 -0.20 -13.01
C ILE A 89 3.66 -1.58 -12.40
N LYS A 90 2.43 -2.11 -12.44
CA LYS A 90 2.13 -3.49 -12.06
C LYS A 90 2.90 -4.49 -12.92
N VAL A 91 2.87 -4.28 -14.23
CA VAL A 91 3.61 -5.10 -15.19
C VAL A 91 5.12 -5.01 -14.96
N MET A 92 5.64 -3.83 -14.65
CA MET A 92 7.05 -3.65 -14.32
C MET A 92 7.46 -4.45 -13.08
N ILE A 93 6.67 -4.40 -12.00
CA ILE A 93 6.96 -5.16 -10.77
C ILE A 93 6.88 -6.67 -11.07
N ALA A 94 5.81 -7.12 -11.72
CA ALA A 94 5.61 -8.53 -12.07
C ALA A 94 6.75 -9.08 -12.95
N GLY A 95 7.09 -8.37 -14.02
CA GLY A 95 8.17 -8.77 -14.93
C GLY A 95 9.54 -8.74 -14.27
N THR A 96 9.80 -7.76 -13.41
CA THR A 96 11.06 -7.69 -12.62
C THR A 96 11.17 -8.86 -11.66
N HIS A 97 10.07 -9.17 -10.97
CA HIS A 97 10.01 -10.32 -10.08
C HIS A 97 10.32 -11.62 -10.83
N MET A 98 9.66 -11.85 -11.97
CA MET A 98 9.91 -13.03 -12.79
C MET A 98 11.36 -13.09 -13.28
N ALA A 99 11.91 -11.99 -13.78
CA ALA A 99 13.29 -11.93 -14.27
C ALA A 99 14.31 -12.37 -13.20
N ILE A 100 14.14 -11.88 -11.96
CA ILE A 100 15.03 -12.23 -10.84
C ILE A 100 14.76 -13.66 -10.36
N GLY A 101 13.49 -14.05 -10.18
CA GLY A 101 13.12 -15.37 -9.69
C GLY A 101 13.56 -16.50 -10.61
N ASP A 102 13.45 -16.29 -11.91
CA ASP A 102 13.87 -17.26 -12.94
C ASP A 102 15.38 -17.17 -13.26
N LYS A 103 16.11 -16.24 -12.61
CA LYS A 103 17.54 -15.98 -12.85
C LYS A 103 17.85 -15.72 -14.34
N ASN A 104 16.92 -15.10 -15.06
CA ASN A 104 17.03 -14.86 -16.49
C ASN A 104 17.77 -13.53 -16.74
N GLN A 105 19.08 -13.60 -17.02
CA GLN A 105 19.91 -12.41 -17.18
C GLN A 105 19.44 -11.48 -18.31
N THR A 106 18.91 -12.02 -19.41
CA THR A 106 18.36 -11.21 -20.51
C THR A 106 17.19 -10.37 -20.01
N ASN A 107 16.24 -10.98 -19.31
CA ASN A 107 15.09 -10.27 -18.75
C ASN A 107 15.49 -9.31 -17.62
N ILE A 108 16.52 -9.64 -16.83
CA ILE A 108 17.08 -8.72 -15.82
C ILE A 108 17.65 -7.48 -16.49
N ASN A 109 18.40 -7.64 -17.59
CA ASN A 109 18.96 -6.53 -18.35
C ASN A 109 17.85 -5.65 -18.96
N ILE A 110 16.76 -6.25 -19.46
CA ILE A 110 15.58 -5.50 -19.93
C ILE A 110 14.94 -4.71 -18.78
N ALA A 111 14.70 -5.35 -17.63
CA ALA A 111 14.12 -4.71 -16.47
C ALA A 111 14.96 -3.50 -15.99
N LYS A 112 16.29 -3.64 -15.97
CA LYS A 112 17.23 -2.55 -15.69
C LYS A 112 17.12 -1.43 -16.72
N GLY A 113 17.07 -1.76 -18.01
CA GLY A 113 16.92 -0.78 -19.09
C GLY A 113 15.67 0.09 -18.91
N LEU A 114 14.52 -0.55 -18.69
CA LEU A 114 13.25 0.11 -18.43
C LEU A 114 13.30 1.00 -17.17
N LEU A 115 13.91 0.51 -16.08
CA LEU A 115 14.12 1.27 -14.85
C LEU A 115 14.91 2.58 -15.11
N LEU A 116 15.95 2.50 -15.95
CA LEU A 116 16.80 3.63 -16.32
C LEU A 116 16.12 4.60 -17.27
N GLU A 117 15.37 4.11 -18.26
CA GLU A 117 14.62 4.95 -19.20
C GLU A 117 13.59 5.81 -18.48
N ILE A 118 12.81 5.21 -17.58
CA ILE A 118 11.87 5.91 -16.71
C ILE A 118 12.57 7.02 -15.89
N ALA A 119 13.72 6.69 -15.29
CA ALA A 119 14.48 7.64 -14.49
C ALA A 119 15.02 8.81 -15.33
N LYS A 120 15.60 8.54 -16.50
CA LYS A 120 16.16 9.53 -17.43
C LYS A 120 15.08 10.45 -17.98
N ALA A 121 13.91 9.89 -18.32
CA ALA A 121 12.77 10.64 -18.83
C ALA A 121 12.07 11.49 -17.76
N ASN A 122 12.48 11.38 -16.48
CA ASN A 122 11.84 12.08 -15.37
C ASN A 122 10.33 11.80 -15.30
N THR A 123 9.93 10.59 -15.68
CA THR A 123 8.53 10.15 -15.76
C THR A 123 7.73 10.60 -14.52
N LEU A 124 6.55 11.17 -14.73
CA LEU A 124 5.62 11.64 -13.68
C LEU A 124 6.16 12.74 -12.74
N TYR A 125 7.40 13.22 -12.90
CA TYR A 125 7.94 14.26 -12.03
C TYR A 125 7.22 15.61 -12.22
N ASN A 126 6.59 15.84 -13.37
CA ASN A 126 5.84 17.06 -13.67
C ASN A 126 4.49 17.15 -12.94
N SER A 127 3.97 16.06 -12.38
CA SER A 127 2.69 16.04 -11.64
C SER A 127 2.71 16.95 -10.42
N ILE A 128 1.54 17.38 -9.96
CA ILE A 128 1.39 18.28 -8.82
C ILE A 128 2.06 17.73 -7.55
N SER A 129 2.85 18.57 -6.86
CA SER A 129 3.42 18.24 -5.55
C SER A 129 2.39 18.37 -4.42
N TYR A 130 2.71 17.80 -3.26
CA TYR A 130 1.90 18.02 -2.06
C TYR A 130 1.84 19.50 -1.65
N GLU A 131 2.92 20.25 -1.87
CA GLU A 131 3.00 21.68 -1.55
C GLU A 131 2.11 22.53 -2.46
N GLU A 132 2.05 22.20 -3.75
CA GLU A 132 1.15 22.84 -4.71
C GLU A 132 -0.31 22.43 -4.46
N LEU A 133 -0.54 21.15 -4.13
CA LEU A 133 -1.86 20.62 -3.80
C LEU A 133 -2.53 21.37 -2.65
N LYS A 134 -1.77 21.77 -1.61
CA LYS A 134 -2.30 22.57 -0.49
C LYS A 134 -2.90 23.92 -0.92
N LYS A 135 -2.52 24.42 -2.10
CA LYS A 135 -3.02 25.68 -2.68
C LYS A 135 -4.22 25.46 -3.61
N LYS A 136 -4.62 24.22 -3.87
CA LYS A 136 -5.74 23.88 -4.76
C LYS A 136 -7.04 23.68 -3.97
N GLY A 137 -8.16 23.79 -4.66
CA GLY A 137 -9.48 23.46 -4.12
C GLY A 137 -9.62 21.97 -3.79
N LYS A 138 -10.54 21.65 -2.87
CA LYS A 138 -10.90 20.27 -2.57
C LYS A 138 -11.62 19.64 -3.76
N CYS A 139 -11.55 18.32 -3.86
CA CYS A 139 -12.39 17.54 -4.76
C CYS A 139 -13.86 17.73 -4.38
N TRP A 140 -14.77 17.51 -5.34
CA TRP A 140 -16.19 17.81 -5.19
C TRP A 140 -16.45 19.28 -4.85
N LYS A 141 -15.62 20.19 -5.40
CA LYS A 141 -15.83 21.63 -5.26
C LYS A 141 -17.26 21.95 -5.65
N ASP A 142 -17.96 22.70 -4.79
CA ASP A 142 -19.36 23.10 -4.98
C ASP A 142 -20.31 21.90 -5.18
N ASN A 143 -20.02 20.76 -4.52
CA ASN A 143 -20.73 19.48 -4.65
C ASN A 143 -20.76 18.91 -6.08
N ASN A 144 -19.84 19.33 -6.95
CA ASN A 144 -19.80 18.90 -8.35
C ASN A 144 -18.94 17.62 -8.53
N PRO A 145 -19.53 16.46 -8.88
CA PRO A 145 -18.77 15.23 -9.16
C PRO A 145 -17.78 15.36 -10.32
N LYS A 146 -18.04 16.28 -11.26
CA LYS A 146 -17.19 16.52 -12.44
C LYS A 146 -16.10 17.56 -12.20
N ALA A 147 -16.01 18.16 -11.01
CA ALA A 147 -14.95 19.12 -10.71
C ALA A 147 -13.57 18.44 -10.76
N PRO A 148 -12.50 19.14 -11.19
CA PRO A 148 -11.13 18.64 -11.10
C PRO A 148 -10.77 18.25 -9.66
N CYS A 149 -10.01 17.16 -9.51
CA CYS A 149 -9.54 16.69 -8.22
C CYS A 149 -8.02 16.53 -8.22
N TRP A 150 -7.32 17.61 -7.89
CA TRP A 150 -5.85 17.65 -7.83
C TRP A 150 -5.25 16.68 -6.80
N TYR A 151 -6.03 16.27 -5.80
CA TYR A 151 -5.61 15.26 -4.84
C TYR A 151 -5.40 13.89 -5.52
N HIS A 152 -6.27 13.50 -6.45
CA HIS A 152 -6.12 12.24 -7.19
C HIS A 152 -4.85 12.25 -8.05
N GLU A 153 -4.56 13.35 -8.73
CA GLU A 153 -3.32 13.50 -9.50
C GLU A 153 -2.08 13.22 -8.64
N TYR A 154 -1.99 13.90 -7.48
CA TYR A 154 -0.91 13.73 -6.52
C TYR A 154 -0.86 12.31 -5.95
N GLU A 155 -2.00 11.78 -5.53
CA GLU A 155 -2.10 10.48 -4.85
C GLU A 155 -1.61 9.35 -5.75
N PHE A 156 -2.10 9.28 -7.00
CA PHE A 156 -1.69 8.23 -7.93
C PHE A 156 -0.23 8.38 -8.39
N ALA A 157 0.29 9.61 -8.54
CA ALA A 157 1.71 9.82 -8.82
C ALA A 157 2.61 9.34 -7.65
N GLY A 158 2.20 9.62 -6.41
CA GLY A 158 2.91 9.16 -5.22
C GLY A 158 2.87 7.65 -5.03
N GLN A 159 1.73 7.00 -5.30
CA GLN A 159 1.58 5.55 -5.27
C GLN A 159 2.41 4.88 -6.37
N TRP A 160 2.35 5.41 -7.60
CA TRP A 160 3.18 4.94 -8.70
C TRP A 160 4.67 5.02 -8.34
N PHE A 161 5.12 6.12 -7.72
CA PHE A 161 6.50 6.25 -7.27
C PHE A 161 6.89 5.20 -6.22
N GLY A 162 6.02 4.91 -5.25
CA GLY A 162 6.21 3.82 -4.30
C GLY A 162 6.45 2.48 -4.99
N ASN A 163 5.61 2.18 -5.99
CA ASN A 163 5.68 0.95 -6.79
C ASN A 163 6.92 0.90 -7.71
N TYR A 164 7.36 2.02 -8.29
CA TYR A 164 8.63 2.11 -9.02
C TYR A 164 9.83 1.76 -8.14
N MET A 165 9.85 2.25 -6.90
CA MET A 165 10.96 1.97 -5.99
C MET A 165 11.06 0.48 -5.62
N ILE A 166 9.96 -0.28 -5.66
CA ILE A 166 9.98 -1.71 -5.38
C ILE A 166 10.83 -2.43 -6.43
N SER A 167 10.56 -2.21 -7.72
CA SER A 167 11.41 -2.74 -8.81
C SER A 167 12.86 -2.25 -8.69
N ALA A 168 13.07 -0.99 -8.30
CA ALA A 168 14.41 -0.45 -8.08
C ALA A 168 15.17 -1.20 -6.96
N VAL A 169 14.51 -1.50 -5.83
CA VAL A 169 15.09 -2.28 -4.74
C VAL A 169 15.40 -3.71 -5.20
N MET A 170 14.50 -4.35 -5.95
CA MET A 170 14.73 -5.69 -6.50
C MET A 170 15.95 -5.75 -7.43
N LEU A 171 16.18 -4.70 -8.22
CA LEU A 171 17.28 -4.59 -9.19
C LEU A 171 18.55 -3.93 -8.64
N LYS A 172 18.56 -3.47 -7.37
CA LYS A 172 19.64 -2.64 -6.83
C LYS A 172 21.03 -3.27 -6.97
N SER A 173 21.15 -4.59 -6.73
CA SER A 173 22.39 -5.36 -6.87
C SER A 173 22.91 -5.45 -8.31
N GLU A 174 22.01 -5.26 -9.29
CA GLU A 174 22.31 -5.43 -10.71
C GLU A 174 22.80 -4.12 -11.35
N LEU A 175 22.63 -2.98 -10.67
CA LEU A 175 23.02 -1.67 -11.19
C LEU A 175 24.52 -1.43 -10.99
N ASN A 176 25.20 -1.00 -12.06
CA ASN A 176 26.55 -0.45 -11.93
C ASN A 176 26.51 0.96 -11.29
N LYS A 177 27.69 1.53 -11.02
CA LYS A 177 27.82 2.82 -10.34
C LYS A 177 27.10 3.98 -11.05
N GLU A 178 27.19 4.06 -12.37
CA GLU A 178 26.56 5.14 -13.15
C GLU A 178 25.04 4.93 -13.29
N GLU A 179 24.61 3.68 -13.52
CA GLU A 179 23.20 3.31 -13.54
C GLU A 179 22.53 3.63 -12.19
N PHE A 180 23.19 3.26 -11.09
CA PHE A 180 22.73 3.57 -9.73
C PHE A 180 22.61 5.08 -9.52
N LYS A 181 23.58 5.88 -9.99
CA LYS A 181 23.55 7.34 -9.86
C LYS A 181 22.32 7.95 -10.56
N ILE A 182 22.00 7.47 -11.76
CA ILE A 182 20.82 7.91 -12.54
C ILE A 182 19.53 7.62 -11.77
N VAL A 183 19.32 6.36 -11.37
CA VAL A 183 18.13 5.92 -10.64
C VAL A 183 18.03 6.64 -9.29
N ASN A 184 19.13 6.76 -8.56
CA ASN A 184 19.16 7.43 -7.26
C ASN A 184 18.81 8.92 -7.35
N ASN A 185 19.29 9.62 -8.38
CA ASN A 185 18.95 11.03 -8.59
C ASN A 185 17.45 11.21 -8.84
N TYR A 186 16.85 10.33 -9.66
CA TYR A 186 15.41 10.32 -9.90
C TYR A 186 14.62 10.00 -8.61
N ILE A 187 14.98 8.94 -7.89
CA ILE A 187 14.33 8.57 -6.62
C ILE A 187 14.42 9.70 -5.59
N LYS A 188 15.58 10.36 -5.44
CA LYS A 188 15.76 11.46 -4.48
C LYS A 188 14.80 12.63 -4.72
N LYS A 189 14.63 13.05 -5.98
CA LYS A 189 13.73 14.17 -6.29
C LYS A 189 12.25 13.77 -6.17
N MET A 190 11.90 12.55 -6.58
CA MET A 190 10.53 12.02 -6.41
C MET A 190 10.19 11.89 -4.92
N TYR A 191 11.12 11.37 -4.11
CA TYR A 191 10.98 11.30 -2.66
C TYR A 191 10.72 12.68 -2.04
N LYS A 192 11.52 13.68 -2.40
CA LYS A 192 11.35 15.05 -1.89
C LYS A 192 9.99 15.65 -2.26
N LYS A 193 9.48 15.36 -3.47
CA LYS A 193 8.25 15.94 -4.01
C LYS A 193 6.98 15.24 -3.52
N PHE A 194 6.99 13.91 -3.49
CA PHE A 194 5.78 13.12 -3.28
C PHE A 194 5.70 12.49 -1.90
N LEU A 195 6.78 11.87 -1.41
CA LEU A 195 6.71 11.04 -0.20
C LEU A 195 7.06 11.80 1.08
N LYS A 196 8.18 12.54 1.07
CA LYS A 196 8.68 13.28 2.24
C LYS A 196 7.64 14.24 2.85
N PRO A 197 6.81 14.97 2.08
CA PRO A 197 5.84 15.91 2.66
C PRO A 197 4.71 15.27 3.47
N ILE A 198 4.38 14.00 3.21
CA ILE A 198 3.33 13.25 3.91
C ILE A 198 3.87 12.21 4.88
N GLN A 199 5.18 11.96 4.86
CA GLN A 199 5.83 11.00 5.74
C GLN A 199 5.57 11.34 7.21
N PHE A 200 5.16 10.34 7.99
CA PHE A 200 4.76 10.47 9.40
C PHE A 200 3.56 11.39 9.65
N LYS A 201 2.78 11.76 8.61
CA LYS A 201 1.52 12.46 8.82
C LYS A 201 0.59 11.56 9.62
N LYS A 202 0.03 12.10 10.70
CA LYS A 202 -0.99 11.41 11.49
C LYS A 202 -2.31 11.47 10.73
N ASN A 203 -2.95 10.33 10.57
CA ASN A 203 -4.28 10.24 10.02
C ASN A 203 -5.27 10.04 11.16
N ASP A 204 -6.37 10.77 11.13
CA ASP A 204 -7.45 10.62 12.10
C ASP A 204 -8.50 9.62 11.62
N LYS A 205 -8.43 9.25 10.33
CA LYS A 205 -9.46 8.47 9.65
C LYS A 205 -8.85 7.66 8.51
N GLY A 206 -9.17 6.38 8.53
CA GLY A 206 -8.90 5.41 7.49
C GLY A 206 -7.46 4.98 7.26
N PHE A 207 -7.34 3.81 6.66
CA PHE A 207 -6.08 3.15 6.32
C PHE A 207 -6.13 2.75 4.84
N TYR A 208 -5.28 3.38 4.02
CA TYR A 208 -5.36 3.29 2.56
C TYR A 208 -4.03 2.89 1.90
N ALA A 209 -4.01 2.79 0.56
CA ALA A 209 -2.93 2.23 -0.25
C ALA A 209 -1.53 2.57 0.27
N MET A 210 -0.62 1.60 0.17
CA MET A 210 0.76 1.73 0.61
C MET A 210 0.88 2.15 2.09
N ALA A 211 -0.09 1.75 2.92
CA ALA A 211 -0.24 2.16 4.32
C ALA A 211 -0.17 3.69 4.51
N ASN A 212 -0.92 4.44 3.69
CA ASN A 212 -0.87 5.91 3.64
C ASN A 212 0.54 6.47 3.35
N GLY A 213 1.33 5.77 2.54
CA GLY A 213 2.73 6.10 2.23
C GLY A 213 3.77 5.45 3.15
N GLY A 214 3.35 4.70 4.17
CA GLY A 214 4.25 3.98 5.06
C GLY A 214 5.05 2.89 4.36
N LEU A 215 4.43 2.09 3.50
CA LEU A 215 5.14 1.07 2.70
C LEU A 215 6.16 1.72 1.76
N SER A 216 5.77 2.79 1.06
CA SER A 216 6.69 3.55 0.20
C SER A 216 7.88 4.11 0.99
N THR A 217 7.67 4.51 2.25
CA THR A 217 8.74 4.96 3.14
C THR A 217 9.67 3.82 3.53
N LEU A 218 9.15 2.62 3.80
CA LEU A 218 9.99 1.45 4.03
C LEU A 218 10.84 1.15 2.80
N VAL A 219 10.23 1.06 1.60
CA VAL A 219 10.97 0.82 0.35
C VAL A 219 12.08 1.86 0.15
N TYR A 220 11.80 3.14 0.39
CA TYR A 220 12.82 4.20 0.33
C TYR A 220 13.93 4.04 1.38
N ALA A 221 13.58 3.63 2.61
CA ALA A 221 14.55 3.32 3.66
C ALA A 221 15.45 2.14 3.24
N SER A 222 14.92 1.11 2.60
CA SER A 222 15.72 0.00 2.05
C SER A 222 16.61 0.46 0.90
N TRP A 223 16.13 1.33 0.01
CA TRP A 223 16.94 1.89 -1.07
C TRP A 223 18.15 2.67 -0.53
N THR A 224 17.92 3.48 0.50
CA THR A 224 18.93 4.35 1.13
C THR A 224 19.71 3.70 2.27
N GLU A 225 19.39 2.46 2.62
CA GLU A 225 19.94 1.71 3.76
C GLU A 225 19.76 2.45 5.11
N ASP A 226 18.73 3.28 5.21
CA ASP A 226 18.44 4.08 6.41
C ASP A 226 17.59 3.30 7.42
N LYS A 227 18.26 2.51 8.26
CA LYS A 227 17.62 1.75 9.35
C LYS A 227 16.90 2.65 10.36
N LYS A 228 17.34 3.91 10.53
CA LYS A 228 16.68 4.86 11.46
C LYS A 228 15.34 5.30 10.87
N LEU A 229 15.29 5.56 9.57
CA LEU A 229 14.05 5.88 8.87
C LEU A 229 13.07 4.72 8.93
N ALA A 230 13.52 3.49 8.62
CA ALA A 230 12.70 2.29 8.69
C ALA A 230 12.09 2.08 10.09
N ALA A 231 12.92 2.11 11.14
CA ALA A 231 12.43 1.97 12.51
C ALA A 231 11.44 3.08 12.90
N LYS A 232 11.70 4.34 12.47
CA LYS A 232 10.78 5.45 12.74
C LYS A 232 9.43 5.24 12.06
N GLU A 233 9.43 4.77 10.81
CA GLU A 233 8.23 4.48 10.04
C GLU A 233 7.41 3.35 10.65
N ILE A 234 8.04 2.23 11.01
CA ILE A 234 7.35 1.12 11.67
C ILE A 234 6.70 1.59 12.97
N ASN A 235 7.43 2.31 13.82
CA ASN A 235 6.86 2.86 15.05
C ASN A 235 5.72 3.86 14.80
N HIS A 236 5.76 4.62 13.70
CA HIS A 236 4.69 5.54 13.33
C HIS A 236 3.44 4.78 12.91
N THR A 237 3.58 3.84 11.97
CA THR A 237 2.45 3.08 11.44
C THR A 237 1.84 2.16 12.49
N LEU A 238 2.61 1.53 13.38
CA LEU A 238 2.06 0.75 14.49
C LEU A 238 1.16 1.63 15.40
N LYS A 239 1.54 2.88 15.65
CA LYS A 239 0.68 3.83 16.38
C LYS A 239 -0.55 4.25 15.57
N GLN A 240 -0.45 4.32 14.25
CA GLN A 240 -1.62 4.59 13.40
C GLN A 240 -2.58 3.39 13.41
N ILE A 241 -2.09 2.16 13.32
CA ILE A 241 -2.89 0.94 13.41
C ILE A 241 -3.59 0.91 14.78
N ASP A 242 -2.86 1.08 15.88
CA ASP A 242 -3.45 1.11 17.22
C ASP A 242 -4.58 2.14 17.36
N LYS A 243 -4.42 3.32 16.75
CA LYS A 243 -5.42 4.38 16.79
C LYS A 243 -6.63 4.11 15.90
N LEU A 244 -6.40 3.56 14.70
CA LEU A 244 -7.43 3.47 13.66
C LEU A 244 -8.19 2.15 13.69
N PHE A 245 -7.59 1.09 14.20
CA PHE A 245 -8.19 -0.22 14.35
C PHE A 245 -8.72 -0.31 15.78
N TYR A 246 -10.04 -0.40 15.92
CA TYR A 246 -10.69 -0.55 17.20
C TYR A 246 -10.46 -1.96 17.75
N ASP A 247 -10.62 -2.12 19.07
CA ASP A 247 -10.40 -3.40 19.73
C ASP A 247 -11.35 -4.49 19.23
N ASP A 248 -12.54 -4.12 18.76
CA ASP A 248 -13.51 -5.02 18.12
C ASP A 248 -13.19 -5.37 16.65
N GLY A 249 -12.07 -4.87 16.13
CA GLY A 249 -11.60 -5.14 14.78
C GLY A 249 -12.14 -4.17 13.71
N TYR A 250 -13.11 -3.30 14.00
CA TYR A 250 -13.57 -2.32 13.02
C TYR A 250 -12.51 -1.24 12.77
N ILE A 251 -12.43 -0.73 11.55
CA ILE A 251 -11.47 0.30 11.16
C ILE A 251 -12.20 1.63 11.07
N ASN A 252 -11.72 2.62 11.82
CA ASN A 252 -12.22 3.98 11.80
C ASN A 252 -12.27 4.51 10.36
N ASP A 253 -13.42 5.03 9.96
CA ASP A 253 -13.75 5.50 8.62
C ASP A 253 -13.99 4.37 7.60
N ASN A 254 -13.06 3.43 7.41
CA ASN A 254 -13.17 2.34 6.41
C ASN A 254 -14.42 1.48 6.61
N SER A 255 -14.63 0.92 7.81
CA SER A 255 -15.73 -0.03 8.05
C SER A 255 -17.12 0.62 8.03
N PHE A 256 -17.19 1.93 8.24
CA PHE A 256 -18.46 2.63 8.52
C PHE A 256 -19.07 3.32 7.28
N ARG A 257 -18.65 2.89 6.09
CA ARG A 257 -19.09 3.44 4.78
C ARG A 257 -20.45 2.94 4.30
N GLY A 258 -21.23 2.29 5.17
CA GLY A 258 -22.50 1.66 4.80
C GLY A 258 -22.25 0.45 3.90
N LEU A 259 -22.91 0.37 2.74
CA LEU A 259 -22.78 -0.75 1.80
C LEU A 259 -21.38 -0.87 1.16
N ARG A 260 -20.55 0.18 1.26
CA ARG A 260 -19.12 0.10 0.91
C ARG A 260 -18.22 -0.29 2.08
N GLY A 261 -18.78 -0.52 3.26
CA GLY A 261 -18.07 -0.80 4.50
C GLY A 261 -17.24 -2.08 4.42
N GLN A 262 -17.82 -3.19 3.95
CA GLN A 262 -17.10 -4.45 3.73
C GLN A 262 -15.89 -4.27 2.79
N TRP A 263 -16.11 -3.53 1.70
CA TRP A 263 -15.11 -3.26 0.68
C TRP A 263 -13.94 -2.45 1.25
N TYR A 264 -14.21 -1.31 1.91
CA TYR A 264 -13.15 -0.50 2.51
C TYR A 264 -12.53 -1.16 3.74
N HIS A 265 -13.27 -1.99 4.48
CA HIS A 265 -12.73 -2.72 5.61
C HIS A 265 -11.67 -3.73 5.15
N SER A 266 -12.02 -4.63 4.23
CA SER A 266 -11.07 -5.60 3.65
C SER A 266 -9.87 -4.93 2.96
N TYR A 267 -10.08 -3.77 2.32
CA TYR A 267 -8.98 -2.94 1.80
C TYR A 267 -7.97 -2.53 2.88
N GLY A 268 -8.46 -1.99 3.99
CA GLY A 268 -7.60 -1.55 5.09
C GLY A 268 -6.91 -2.73 5.77
N VAL A 269 -7.59 -3.87 5.89
CA VAL A 269 -7.04 -5.11 6.45
C VAL A 269 -5.91 -5.66 5.59
N ASP A 270 -6.11 -5.83 4.28
CA ASP A 270 -5.07 -6.29 3.36
C ASP A 270 -3.76 -5.50 3.50
N ILE A 271 -3.88 -4.17 3.46
CA ILE A 271 -2.73 -3.27 3.55
C ILE A 271 -2.04 -3.35 4.91
N ALA A 272 -2.81 -3.48 5.99
CA ALA A 272 -2.25 -3.62 7.33
C ALA A 272 -1.53 -4.96 7.51
N LEU A 273 -2.09 -6.06 7.00
CA LEU A 273 -1.45 -7.37 7.03
C LEU A 273 -0.15 -7.38 6.22
N GLY A 274 -0.17 -6.83 5.00
CA GLY A 274 1.02 -6.69 4.17
C GLY A 274 2.12 -5.83 4.84
N TYR A 275 1.73 -4.75 5.52
CA TYR A 275 2.66 -3.92 6.28
C TYR A 275 3.30 -4.68 7.44
N ILE A 276 2.51 -5.41 8.21
CA ILE A 276 2.97 -6.13 9.41
C ILE A 276 3.92 -7.25 9.02
N TYR A 277 3.57 -8.02 7.98
CA TYR A 277 4.47 -9.00 7.39
C TYR A 277 5.83 -8.40 7.03
N ILE A 278 5.86 -7.25 6.34
CA ILE A 278 7.11 -6.57 5.99
C ILE A 278 7.87 -6.11 7.25
N ALA A 279 7.18 -5.51 8.22
CA ALA A 279 7.82 -5.03 9.44
C ALA A 279 8.51 -6.17 10.21
N GLU A 280 7.83 -7.30 10.37
CA GLU A 280 8.37 -8.49 11.04
C GLU A 280 9.52 -9.13 10.26
N LEU A 281 9.38 -9.27 8.94
CA LEU A 281 10.46 -9.72 8.06
C LEU A 281 11.72 -8.86 8.23
N TRP A 282 11.54 -7.56 8.48
CA TRP A 282 12.62 -6.60 8.68
C TRP A 282 13.15 -6.59 10.12
N GLY A 283 12.68 -7.50 10.98
CA GLY A 283 13.15 -7.68 12.35
C GLY A 283 12.39 -6.87 13.40
N ALA A 284 11.29 -6.21 13.06
CA ALA A 284 10.47 -5.53 14.05
C ALA A 284 9.70 -6.54 14.92
N ASN A 285 9.79 -6.38 16.23
CA ASN A 285 8.91 -7.08 17.16
C ASN A 285 7.59 -6.31 17.26
N VAL A 286 6.55 -6.80 16.59
CA VAL A 286 5.24 -6.15 16.57
C VAL A 286 4.52 -6.38 17.91
N PRO A 287 3.99 -5.32 18.55
CA PRO A 287 3.31 -5.45 19.84
C PRO A 287 2.07 -6.35 19.78
N LYS A 288 1.86 -7.15 20.85
CA LYS A 288 0.73 -8.11 20.94
C LYS A 288 -0.63 -7.47 20.70
N ASN A 289 -0.89 -6.28 21.24
CA ASN A 289 -2.16 -5.58 21.06
C ASN A 289 -2.43 -5.20 19.59
N ILE A 290 -1.37 -4.98 18.79
CA ILE A 290 -1.52 -4.76 17.34
C ILE A 290 -1.94 -6.07 16.66
N HIS A 291 -1.31 -7.20 16.99
CA HIS A 291 -1.75 -8.51 16.48
C HIS A 291 -3.19 -8.83 16.88
N GLU A 292 -3.58 -8.56 18.12
CA GLU A 292 -4.96 -8.78 18.59
C GLU A 292 -5.97 -7.93 17.82
N LYS A 293 -5.66 -6.66 17.55
CA LYS A 293 -6.49 -5.79 16.71
C LYS A 293 -6.63 -6.32 15.29
N LEU A 294 -5.54 -6.76 14.67
CA LEU A 294 -5.58 -7.33 13.32
C LEU A 294 -6.31 -8.66 13.28
N PHE A 295 -6.11 -9.52 14.28
CA PHE A 295 -6.85 -10.76 14.47
C PHE A 295 -8.35 -10.52 14.58
N ASN A 296 -8.77 -9.47 15.28
CA ASN A 296 -10.19 -9.08 15.33
C ASN A 296 -10.65 -8.48 13.99
N SER A 297 -9.83 -7.69 13.31
CA SER A 297 -10.19 -7.14 12.00
C SER A 297 -10.37 -8.21 10.93
N VAL A 298 -9.54 -9.25 10.89
CA VAL A 298 -9.74 -10.37 9.94
C VAL A 298 -11.04 -11.13 10.24
N LYS A 299 -11.45 -11.24 11.52
CA LYS A 299 -12.76 -11.77 11.88
C LYS A 299 -13.90 -10.87 11.39
N VAL A 300 -13.72 -9.55 11.42
CA VAL A 300 -14.70 -8.59 10.89
C VAL A 300 -14.79 -8.68 9.36
N VAL A 301 -13.71 -8.99 8.64
CA VAL A 301 -13.77 -9.34 7.21
C VAL A 301 -14.70 -10.53 6.98
N ASN A 302 -14.50 -11.63 7.72
CA ASN A 302 -15.35 -12.82 7.62
C ASN A 302 -16.80 -12.54 8.04
N LEU A 303 -17.01 -11.79 9.12
CA LEU A 303 -18.34 -11.35 9.56
C LEU A 303 -19.08 -10.62 8.44
N ALA A 304 -18.40 -9.70 7.75
CA ALA A 304 -19.00 -8.94 6.67
C ALA A 304 -19.39 -9.81 5.45
N ILE A 305 -18.81 -11.00 5.31
CA ILE A 305 -19.15 -11.99 4.28
C ILE A 305 -20.34 -12.84 4.73
N THR A 306 -20.29 -13.37 5.96
CA THR A 306 -21.25 -14.37 6.45
C THR A 306 -22.51 -13.76 7.04
N ASP A 307 -22.42 -12.57 7.62
CA ASP A 307 -23.51 -11.84 8.28
C ASP A 307 -23.38 -10.32 8.04
N PRO A 308 -23.72 -9.84 6.82
CA PRO A 308 -23.60 -8.43 6.45
C PRO A 308 -24.49 -7.50 7.29
N GLU A 309 -25.63 -7.98 7.79
CA GLU A 309 -26.54 -7.19 8.62
C GLU A 309 -25.87 -6.87 9.96
N LYS A 310 -25.38 -7.89 10.66
CA LYS A 310 -24.62 -7.72 11.90
C LYS A 310 -23.37 -6.88 11.71
N PHE A 311 -22.69 -7.02 10.58
CA PHE A 311 -21.57 -6.14 10.25
C PHE A 311 -21.98 -4.65 10.27
N LEU A 312 -23.16 -4.32 9.72
CA LEU A 312 -23.67 -2.94 9.60
C LEU A 312 -24.30 -2.38 10.89
N GLU A 313 -24.69 -3.24 11.85
CA GLU A 313 -25.25 -2.82 13.14
C GLU A 313 -24.26 -2.02 14.00
N ARG A 314 -22.96 -2.29 13.84
CA ARG A 314 -21.92 -1.60 14.60
C ARG A 314 -21.87 -0.11 14.24
N LYS A 315 -22.37 0.72 15.15
CA LYS A 315 -22.38 2.19 14.99
C LYS A 315 -20.96 2.75 15.05
N ASN A 316 -20.65 3.75 14.22
CA ASN A 316 -19.37 4.43 14.31
C ASN A 316 -19.32 5.31 15.58
N PRO A 317 -18.31 5.17 16.47
CA PRO A 317 -18.19 6.01 17.66
C PRO A 317 -18.03 7.51 17.31
N ASN A 318 -17.53 7.82 16.11
CA ASN A 318 -17.28 9.19 15.65
C ASN A 318 -18.43 9.78 14.80
N GLY A 319 -19.62 9.18 14.84
CA GLY A 319 -20.78 9.60 14.03
C GLY A 319 -20.71 9.13 12.57
N LEU A 320 -21.48 9.74 11.67
CA LEU A 320 -21.56 9.28 10.27
C LEU A 320 -20.20 9.39 9.55
N ALA A 321 -19.78 8.30 8.90
CA ALA A 321 -18.55 8.27 8.13
C ALA A 321 -18.69 9.07 6.83
N ARG A 322 -17.57 9.63 6.35
CA ARG A 322 -17.52 10.31 5.04
C ARG A 322 -17.90 9.34 3.92
N ASN A 323 -18.55 9.82 2.85
CA ASN A 323 -18.89 9.00 1.67
C ASN A 323 -19.67 7.71 2.00
N ARG A 324 -20.43 7.69 3.09
CA ARG A 324 -21.29 6.57 3.46
C ARG A 324 -22.41 6.42 2.43
N ILE A 325 -22.61 5.20 1.92
CA ILE A 325 -23.67 4.87 0.96
C ILE A 325 -24.58 3.81 1.58
N THR A 326 -25.88 4.07 1.59
CA THR A 326 -26.91 3.12 2.06
C THR A 326 -27.85 2.66 0.95
N ASP A 327 -27.77 3.26 -0.24
CA ASP A 327 -28.61 2.90 -1.37
C ASP A 327 -28.06 1.63 -2.06
N PRO A 328 -28.80 0.50 -2.04
CA PRO A 328 -28.35 -0.77 -2.62
C PRO A 328 -28.19 -0.72 -4.13
N LYS A 329 -28.80 0.26 -4.82
CA LYS A 329 -28.60 0.46 -6.26
C LYS A 329 -27.22 1.06 -6.59
N LYS A 330 -26.51 1.59 -5.59
CA LYS A 330 -25.24 2.33 -5.77
C LYS A 330 -24.00 1.58 -5.28
N ALA A 331 -24.16 0.48 -4.56
CA ALA A 331 -23.06 -0.33 -4.05
C ALA A 331 -23.49 -1.76 -3.74
N THR A 332 -22.63 -2.71 -4.10
CA THR A 332 -22.75 -4.12 -3.70
C THR A 332 -21.64 -4.45 -2.71
N PRO A 333 -21.96 -4.86 -1.47
CA PRO A 333 -20.96 -5.32 -0.50
C PRO A 333 -20.18 -6.52 -1.04
N HIS A 334 -18.86 -6.47 -0.93
CA HIS A 334 -17.93 -7.56 -1.21
C HIS A 334 -16.54 -7.18 -0.68
N THR A 335 -15.69 -8.19 -0.49
CA THR A 335 -14.26 -8.03 -0.20
C THR A 335 -13.58 -7.29 -1.36
N HIS A 336 -12.65 -6.38 -1.08
CA HIS A 336 -12.03 -5.55 -2.11
C HIS A 336 -11.29 -6.40 -3.14
N GLN A 337 -11.69 -6.28 -4.41
CA GLN A 337 -11.19 -7.07 -5.53
C GLN A 337 -9.70 -6.89 -5.91
N MET A 338 -9.03 -5.82 -5.46
CA MET A 338 -7.60 -5.58 -5.73
C MET A 338 -6.71 -6.17 -4.64
N ALA A 339 -7.28 -6.53 -3.48
CA ALA A 339 -6.61 -7.32 -2.45
C ALA A 339 -6.53 -8.78 -2.93
N ILE A 340 -5.71 -9.04 -3.96
CA ILE A 340 -5.80 -10.24 -4.80
C ILE A 340 -5.48 -11.55 -4.06
N ALA A 341 -4.79 -11.44 -2.92
CA ALA A 341 -4.37 -12.56 -2.09
C ALA A 341 -4.51 -12.25 -0.59
N ILE A 342 -5.57 -11.51 -0.21
CA ILE A 342 -5.88 -11.23 1.20
C ILE A 342 -6.11 -12.52 2.01
N ASP A 343 -6.65 -13.56 1.37
CA ASP A 343 -6.78 -14.91 1.93
C ASP A 343 -5.44 -15.44 2.44
N THR A 344 -4.40 -15.32 1.63
CA THR A 344 -3.03 -15.72 2.00
C THR A 344 -2.46 -14.87 3.13
N LEU A 345 -2.65 -13.54 3.10
CA LEU A 345 -2.15 -12.68 4.18
C LEU A 345 -2.86 -12.92 5.52
N MET A 346 -4.18 -13.15 5.50
CA MET A 346 -4.93 -13.48 6.70
C MET A 346 -4.40 -14.76 7.35
N GLU A 347 -4.16 -15.80 6.55
CA GLU A 347 -3.65 -17.07 7.05
C GLU A 347 -2.22 -16.94 7.60
N ILE A 348 -1.31 -16.28 6.88
CA ILE A 348 0.09 -16.11 7.31
C ILE A 348 0.20 -15.29 8.60
N VAL A 349 -0.49 -14.16 8.68
CA VAL A 349 -0.29 -13.18 9.77
C VAL A 349 -1.13 -13.52 11.00
N THR A 350 -2.28 -14.19 10.82
CA THR A 350 -3.26 -14.40 11.91
C THR A 350 -3.73 -15.85 12.08
N GLY A 351 -3.43 -16.74 11.12
CA GLY A 351 -3.92 -18.12 11.11
C GLY A 351 -5.40 -18.27 10.75
N ILE A 352 -6.10 -17.19 10.37
CA ILE A 352 -7.52 -17.22 10.01
C ILE A 352 -7.66 -17.33 8.49
N LYS A 353 -8.51 -18.24 8.03
CA LYS A 353 -8.87 -18.39 6.62
C LYS A 353 -10.00 -17.43 6.25
N LEU A 354 -9.93 -16.88 5.04
CA LEU A 354 -11.00 -16.05 4.48
C LEU A 354 -12.24 -16.91 4.18
N GLU A 355 -13.41 -16.41 4.55
CA GLU A 355 -14.70 -17.02 4.21
C GLU A 355 -15.01 -16.94 2.70
N HIS A 356 -15.90 -17.79 2.21
CA HIS A 356 -16.24 -17.85 0.80
C HIS A 356 -17.06 -16.63 0.34
N ASP A 357 -16.40 -15.64 -0.28
CA ASP A 357 -17.06 -14.47 -0.90
C ASP A 357 -17.14 -14.63 -2.44
N PRO A 358 -18.28 -15.08 -3.01
CA PRO A 358 -18.38 -15.36 -4.44
C PRO A 358 -18.25 -14.11 -5.31
N ILE A 359 -18.64 -12.94 -4.81
CA ILE A 359 -18.57 -11.68 -5.57
C ILE A 359 -17.11 -11.24 -5.68
N TYR A 360 -16.37 -11.30 -4.58
CA TYR A 360 -14.92 -11.09 -4.56
C TYR A 360 -14.20 -12.08 -5.46
N LEU A 361 -14.47 -13.39 -5.33
CA LEU A 361 -13.81 -14.43 -6.14
C LEU A 361 -14.04 -14.23 -7.64
N ARG A 362 -15.21 -13.72 -8.04
CA ARG A 362 -15.48 -13.35 -9.44
C ARG A 362 -14.74 -12.08 -9.85
N LYS A 363 -14.79 -11.01 -9.03
CA LYS A 363 -14.19 -9.71 -9.38
C LYS A 363 -12.66 -9.72 -9.32
N ARG A 364 -12.06 -10.46 -8.39
CA ARG A 364 -10.60 -10.57 -8.26
C ARG A 364 -9.95 -11.14 -9.51
N LYS A 365 -10.67 -11.97 -10.29
CA LYS A 365 -10.19 -12.50 -11.59
C LYS A 365 -9.84 -11.41 -12.61
N MET A 366 -10.35 -10.19 -12.46
CA MET A 366 -9.96 -9.06 -13.31
C MET A 366 -8.60 -8.48 -12.92
N HIS A 367 -8.14 -8.73 -11.69
CA HIS A 367 -6.90 -8.17 -11.12
C HIS A 367 -5.82 -9.22 -10.89
N THR A 368 -6.17 -10.50 -10.68
CA THR A 368 -5.18 -11.60 -10.63
C THR A 368 -4.27 -11.64 -11.87
N PRO A 369 -4.75 -11.34 -13.10
CA PRO A 369 -3.87 -11.24 -14.27
C PRO A 369 -2.83 -10.13 -14.19
N ASP A 370 -2.96 -9.13 -13.31
CA ASP A 370 -1.92 -8.12 -13.08
C ASP A 370 -0.67 -8.75 -12.43
N GLY A 371 -0.84 -9.86 -11.71
CA GLY A 371 0.22 -10.62 -11.07
C GLY A 371 0.76 -10.00 -9.78
N ILE A 372 0.39 -8.77 -9.43
CA ILE A 372 0.86 -8.02 -8.26
C ILE A 372 -0.31 -7.31 -7.60
N ASP A 373 -0.30 -7.30 -6.26
CA ASP A 373 -1.13 -6.40 -5.48
C ASP A 373 -0.43 -5.04 -5.37
N ASP A 374 -0.93 -4.01 -6.05
CA ASP A 374 -0.32 -2.67 -6.05
C ASP A 374 -0.67 -1.83 -4.82
N LEU A 375 -1.53 -2.34 -3.93
CA LEU A 375 -1.85 -1.70 -2.66
C LEU A 375 -0.75 -1.92 -1.63
N ILE A 376 -0.02 -3.03 -1.75
CA ILE A 376 1.10 -3.42 -0.88
C ILE A 376 2.41 -3.65 -1.64
N GLY A 377 2.36 -3.74 -2.98
CA GLY A 377 3.52 -3.77 -3.86
C GLY A 377 4.16 -5.15 -4.06
N PHE A 378 3.47 -6.24 -3.73
CA PHE A 378 3.91 -7.61 -3.99
C PHE A 378 2.71 -8.55 -4.12
N ASN A 379 2.91 -9.79 -4.56
CA ASN A 379 1.85 -10.81 -4.57
C ASN A 379 2.04 -11.75 -3.39
N PRO A 380 1.15 -11.73 -2.37
CA PRO A 380 1.28 -12.58 -1.20
C PRO A 380 1.36 -14.08 -1.50
N ASN A 381 0.79 -14.55 -2.62
CA ASN A 381 0.91 -15.95 -3.03
C ASN A 381 2.35 -16.35 -3.41
N CYS A 382 3.27 -15.40 -3.53
CA CYS A 382 4.70 -15.66 -3.73
C CYS A 382 5.47 -15.85 -2.40
N ILE A 383 4.82 -15.73 -1.23
CA ILE A 383 5.48 -15.97 0.08
C ILE A 383 5.57 -17.47 0.38
N ILE A 384 4.50 -18.24 0.13
CA ILE A 384 4.33 -19.62 0.63
C ILE A 384 5.01 -20.66 -0.28
N ARG A 385 5.68 -20.26 -1.37
CA ARG A 385 6.10 -21.20 -2.44
C ARG A 385 7.58 -21.14 -2.78
#